data_AF-A0A661I166-F1
#
_entry.id   AF-A0A661I166-F1
#
_cell.length_a   1.000
_cell.length_b   1.000
_cell.length_c   1.000
_cell.angle_alpha   90.00
_cell.angle_beta   90.00
_cell.angle_gamma   90.00
#
_symmetry.space_group_name_H-M   'P 1'
#
loop_
_entity.id
_entity.type
_entity.pdbx_description
1 polymer ?
#
loop_
_entity_poly.entity_id
_entity_poly.type
_entity_poly.pdbx_seq_one_letter_code
_entity_poly.pdbx_strand_id
1 'polypeptide(L)'
;MKAMIILAILATLGLVAIDFHRHRDWKRLLISLGIFGFVLTLAGLGNMLRTVIPIFIAHFVLIVIAWGALLIYIFRGKLYWPVILSPLVTIILFILMERVIGSGGAGG
;
A
#
# COMPACT_ATOMS: atom_id res chain seq x y z
N MET A 1 13.03 -11.01 10.52
CA MET A 1 11.81 -10.35 10.00
C MET A 1 12.10 -9.05 9.24
N LYS A 2 12.80 -8.07 9.83
CA LYS A 2 13.10 -6.78 9.15
C LYS A 2 13.90 -6.94 7.85
N ALA A 3 14.83 -7.89 7.81
CA ALA A 3 15.63 -8.18 6.61
C ALA A 3 14.78 -8.56 5.38
N MET A 4 13.72 -9.35 5.56
CA MET A 4 12.86 -9.75 4.43
C MET A 4 12.11 -8.56 3.83
N ILE A 5 11.65 -7.62 4.67
CA ILE A 5 10.99 -6.40 4.21
C ILE A 5 11.96 -5.53 3.42
N ILE A 6 13.19 -5.36 3.94
CA ILE A 6 14.24 -4.61 3.26
C ILE A 6 14.57 -5.24 1.91
N LEU A 7 14.70 -6.57 1.85
CA LEU A 7 14.95 -7.29 0.60
C LEU A 7 13.82 -7.10 -0.42
N ALA A 8 12.56 -7.18 0.02
CA ALA A 8 11.42 -6.97 -0.86
C ALA A 8 11.35 -5.52 -1.38
N ILE A 9 11.71 -4.54 -0.56
CA ILE A 9 11.83 -3.13 -0.96
C ILE A 9 12.93 -2.97 -2.02
N LEU A 10 14.13 -3.50 -1.74
CA LEU A 10 15.26 -3.44 -2.67
C LEU A 10 14.96 -4.16 -3.99
N ALA A 11 14.29 -5.31 -3.94
CA ALA A 11 13.87 -6.04 -5.13
C ALA A 11 12.89 -5.22 -5.99
N THR A 12 11.91 -4.55 -5.37
CA THR A 12 10.95 -3.71 -6.10
C THR A 12 11.64 -2.50 -6.71
N LEU A 13 12.54 -1.83 -5.98
CA LEU A 13 13.36 -0.74 -6.53
C LEU A 13 14.23 -1.21 -7.70
N GLY A 14 14.83 -2.40 -7.59
CA GLY A 14 15.57 -3.03 -8.68
C GLY A 14 14.72 -3.28 -9.92
N LEU A 15 13.50 -3.81 -9.75
CA LEU A 15 12.56 -4.03 -10.85
C LEU A 15 12.15 -2.72 -11.53
N VAL A 16 11.89 -1.66 -10.75
CA VAL A 16 11.59 -0.33 -11.28
C VAL A 16 12.77 0.25 -12.06
N ALA A 17 14.00 0.08 -11.57
CA ALA A 17 15.20 0.52 -12.27
C ALA A 17 15.43 -0.25 -13.58
N ILE A 18 15.19 -1.57 -13.59
CA ILE A 18 15.27 -2.42 -14.80
C ILE A 18 14.23 -1.99 -15.83
N ASP A 19 12.98 -1.75 -15.42
CA ASP A 19 11.92 -1.31 -16.32
C ASP A 19 12.25 0.05 -16.96
N PHE A 20 12.76 0.99 -16.15
CA PHE A 20 13.23 2.28 -16.64
C PHE A 20 14.41 2.14 -17.60
N HIS A 21 15.38 1.26 -17.32
CA HIS A 21 16.50 1.05 -18.24
C HIS A 21 16.04 0.50 -19.60
N ARG A 22 15.06 -0.41 -19.60
CA ARG A 22 14.53 -1.05 -20.81
C ARG A 22 13.68 -0.11 -21.67
N HIS A 23 12.87 0.75 -21.05
CA HIS A 23 11.91 1.60 -21.78
C HIS A 23 12.31 3.07 -21.85
N ARG A 24 13.25 3.53 -21.00
CA ARG A 24 13.66 4.94 -20.80
C ARG A 24 12.50 5.91 -20.59
N ASP A 25 11.40 5.43 -20.01
CA ASP A 25 10.20 6.23 -19.78
C ASP A 25 10.17 6.80 -18.36
N TRP A 26 10.45 8.10 -18.26
CA TRP A 26 10.42 8.85 -17.00
C TRP A 26 9.05 8.91 -16.36
N LYS A 27 7.96 8.90 -17.15
CA LYS A 27 6.59 8.94 -16.60
C LYS A 27 6.29 7.64 -15.86
N ARG A 28 6.63 6.50 -16.46
CA ARG A 28 6.50 5.19 -15.83
C ARG A 28 7.33 5.05 -14.56
N LEU A 29 8.56 5.58 -14.59
CA LEU A 29 9.42 5.60 -13.40
C LEU A 29 8.75 6.35 -12.25
N LEU A 30 8.31 7.59 -12.50
CA LEU A 30 7.67 8.43 -11.47
C LEU A 30 6.37 7.83 -10.95
N ILE A 31 5.54 7.26 -11.84
CA ILE A 31 4.31 6.58 -11.42
C ILE A 31 4.64 5.36 -10.56
N SER A 32 5.61 4.54 -10.95
CA SER A 32 6.00 3.34 -10.20
C SER A 32 6.55 3.70 -8.81
N LEU A 33 7.43 4.69 -8.73
CA LEU A 33 7.97 5.19 -7.46
C LEU A 33 6.89 5.82 -6.59
N GLY A 34 5.97 6.58 -7.19
CA GLY A 34 4.83 7.19 -6.49
C GLY A 34 3.90 6.15 -5.89
N ILE A 35 3.51 5.14 -6.67
CA ILE A 35 2.69 4.01 -6.19
C ILE A 35 3.44 3.24 -5.10
N PHE A 36 4.72 2.95 -5.31
CA PHE A 36 5.52 2.20 -4.35
C PHE A 36 5.65 2.94 -3.01
N GLY A 37 6.00 4.23 -3.05
CA GLY A 37 6.07 5.07 -1.87
C GLY A 37 4.71 5.16 -1.16
N PHE A 38 3.63 5.36 -1.91
CA PHE A 38 2.27 5.38 -1.38
C PHE A 38 1.88 4.08 -0.68
N VAL A 39 2.14 2.92 -1.29
CA VAL A 39 1.87 1.60 -0.69
C VAL A 39 2.70 1.39 0.58
N LEU A 40 3.98 1.83 0.60
CA LEU A 40 4.80 1.77 1.81
C LEU A 40 4.26 2.67 2.93
N THR A 41 3.79 3.88 2.60
CA THR A 41 3.14 4.77 3.57
C THR A 41 1.91 4.10 4.17
N LEU A 42 1.03 3.54 3.32
CA LEU A 42 -0.15 2.82 3.80
C LEU A 42 0.23 1.61 4.67
N ALA A 43 1.24 0.84 4.27
CA ALA A 43 1.72 -0.30 5.06
C ALA A 43 2.21 0.11 6.45
N GLY A 44 2.90 1.25 6.57
CA GLY A 44 3.30 1.84 7.85
C GLY A 44 2.11 2.31 8.69
N LEU A 45 1.14 2.98 8.04
CA LEU A 45 -0.11 3.39 8.65
C LEU A 45 -0.97 2.20 9.13
N GLY A 46 -0.82 1.02 8.54
CA GLY A 46 -1.51 -0.20 9.02
C GLY A 46 -1.28 -0.51 10.51
N ASN A 47 -0.23 0.03 11.15
CA ASN A 47 0.03 -0.19 12.56
C ASN A 47 -1.08 0.37 13.49
N MET A 48 -1.75 1.47 13.13
CA MET A 48 -2.87 2.00 13.94
C MET A 48 -4.11 1.08 13.91
N LEU A 49 -4.26 0.29 12.84
CA LEU A 49 -5.42 -0.60 12.66
C LEU A 49 -5.37 -1.83 13.57
N ARG A 50 -4.25 -2.08 14.26
CA ARG A 50 -4.05 -3.27 15.10
C ARG A 50 -5.05 -3.37 16.27
N THR A 51 -5.66 -2.26 16.66
CA THR A 51 -6.73 -2.23 17.66
C THR A 51 -8.00 -2.95 17.20
N VAL A 52 -8.21 -3.06 15.88
CA VAL A 52 -9.34 -3.77 15.26
C VAL A 52 -8.79 -4.86 14.33
N ILE A 53 -8.53 -6.04 14.91
CA ILE A 53 -7.85 -7.16 14.23
C ILE A 53 -8.42 -7.51 12.85
N PRO A 54 -9.75 -7.61 12.64
CA PRO A 54 -10.30 -7.91 11.31
C PRO A 54 -9.94 -6.86 10.25
N ILE A 55 -9.96 -5.57 10.60
CA ILE A 55 -9.57 -4.47 9.70
C ILE A 55 -8.07 -4.53 9.44
N PHE A 56 -7.26 -4.80 10.46
CA PHE A 56 -5.82 -4.95 10.29
C PHE A 56 -5.45 -6.06 9.30
N ILE A 57 -6.08 -7.24 9.41
CA ILE A 57 -5.84 -8.36 8.50
C ILE A 57 -6.28 -7.97 7.07
N ALA A 58 -7.47 -7.39 6.92
CA ALA A 58 -7.94 -6.94 5.62
C ALA A 58 -6.99 -5.91 4.99
N HIS A 59 -6.52 -4.93 5.78
CA HIS A 59 -5.56 -3.93 5.34
C HIS A 59 -4.25 -4.56 4.87
N PHE A 60 -3.69 -5.48 5.65
CA PHE A 60 -2.45 -6.17 5.30
C PHE A 60 -2.57 -6.96 3.99
N VAL A 61 -3.69 -7.68 3.79
CA VAL A 61 -3.96 -8.39 2.53
C VAL A 61 -4.06 -7.42 1.36
N LEU A 62 -4.77 -6.30 1.53
CA LEU A 62 -4.89 -5.29 0.48
C LEU A 62 -3.54 -4.63 0.15
N ILE A 63 -2.65 -4.44 1.13
CA ILE A 63 -1.27 -3.96 0.87
C ILE A 63 -0.51 -4.94 -0.02
N VAL A 64 -0.58 -6.24 0.27
CA VAL A 64 0.06 -7.28 -0.56
C VAL A 64 -0.52 -7.26 -1.98
N ILE A 65 -1.84 -7.14 -2.12
CA ILE A 65 -2.52 -7.05 -3.41
C ILE A 65 -2.13 -5.77 -4.17
N ALA A 66 -2.10 -4.61 -3.50
CA ALA A 66 -1.71 -3.33 -4.08
C ALA A 66 -0.25 -3.35 -4.56
N TRP A 67 0.63 -4.00 -3.80
CA TRP A 67 2.01 -4.23 -4.22
C TRP A 67 2.08 -5.17 -5.43
N GLY A 68 1.29 -6.24 -5.47
CA GLY A 68 1.15 -7.10 -6.65
C GLY A 68 0.66 -6.34 -7.88
N ALA A 69 -0.28 -5.40 -7.72
CA ALA A 69 -0.76 -4.54 -8.80
C ALA A 69 0.33 -3.62 -9.36
N LEU A 70 1.23 -3.12 -8.50
CA LEU A 70 2.43 -2.39 -8.95
C LEU A 70 3.33 -3.29 -9.81
N LEU A 71 3.56 -4.54 -9.40
CA LEU A 71 4.36 -5.47 -10.22
C LEU A 71 3.69 -5.73 -11.58
N ILE A 72 2.36 -5.89 -11.61
CA ILE A 72 1.60 -6.02 -12.86
C ILE A 72 1.74 -4.77 -13.72
N TYR A 73 1.71 -3.58 -13.13
CA TYR A 73 1.94 -2.33 -13.84
C TYR A 73 3.34 -2.27 -14.47
N ILE A 74 4.38 -2.65 -13.72
CA ILE A 74 5.76 -2.70 -14.23
C ILE A 74 5.86 -3.67 -15.42
N PHE A 75 5.33 -4.89 -15.31
CA PHE A 75 5.49 -5.91 -16.35
C PHE A 75 4.55 -5.75 -17.55
N ARG A 76 3.33 -5.25 -17.34
CA ARG A 76 2.28 -5.20 -18.37
C ARG A 76 1.86 -3.79 -18.77
N GLY A 77 2.35 -2.76 -18.09
CA GLY A 77 1.98 -1.36 -18.31
C GLY A 77 0.54 -1.00 -17.91
N LYS A 78 -0.22 -1.94 -17.32
CA LYS A 78 -1.64 -1.73 -16.98
C LYS A 78 -1.78 -1.25 -15.54
N LEU A 79 -2.32 -0.05 -15.38
CA LEU A 79 -2.47 0.60 -14.08
C LEU A 79 -3.87 0.35 -13.52
N TYR A 80 -3.94 -0.37 -12.39
CA TYR A 80 -5.20 -0.70 -11.72
C TYR A 80 -5.38 0.17 -10.48
N TRP A 81 -5.75 1.44 -10.70
CA TRP A 81 -5.97 2.41 -9.61
C TRP A 81 -6.88 1.92 -8.48
N PRO A 82 -8.03 1.26 -8.74
CA PRO A 82 -8.90 0.79 -7.66
C PRO A 82 -8.20 -0.23 -6.74
N VAL A 83 -7.32 -1.05 -7.30
CA VAL A 83 -6.57 -2.06 -6.56
C VAL A 83 -5.49 -1.41 -5.71
N ILE A 84 -4.75 -0.45 -6.27
CA ILE A 84 -3.70 0.28 -5.56
C ILE A 84 -4.27 1.11 -4.40
N LEU A 85 -5.45 1.71 -4.60
CA LEU A 85 -6.12 2.56 -3.61
C LEU A 85 -6.95 1.76 -2.60
N SER A 86 -7.19 0.46 -2.84
CA SER A 86 -8.01 -0.38 -1.96
C SER A 86 -7.59 -0.38 -0.48
N PRO A 87 -6.30 -0.35 -0.07
CA PRO A 87 -5.96 -0.34 1.35
C PRO A 87 -6.41 0.95 2.04
N LEU A 88 -6.60 2.05 1.30
CA LEU A 88 -7.10 3.31 1.84
C LEU A 88 -8.55 3.18 2.35
N VAL A 89 -9.35 2.30 1.75
CA VAL A 89 -10.72 2.00 2.20
C VAL A 89 -10.73 1.48 3.65
N THR A 90 -9.77 0.62 4.01
CA THR A 90 -9.69 0.09 5.38
C THR A 90 -9.30 1.15 6.40
N ILE A 91 -8.49 2.15 6.01
CA ILE A 91 -8.16 3.30 6.86
C ILE A 91 -9.41 4.17 7.06
N ILE A 92 -10.14 4.48 5.99
CA ILE A 92 -11.39 5.24 6.10
C ILE A 92 -12.38 4.51 6.99
N LEU A 93 -12.57 3.21 6.78
CA LEU A 93 -13.48 2.39 7.58
C LEU A 93 -13.10 2.41 9.07
N PHE A 94 -11.80 2.31 9.36
CA PHE A 94 -11.29 2.39 10.73
C PHE A 94 -11.61 3.73 11.38
N ILE A 95 -11.34 4.85 10.70
CA ILE A 95 -11.65 6.20 11.22
C ILE A 95 -13.15 6.36 11.46
N LEU A 96 -13.99 5.84 10.56
CA LEU A 96 -15.44 5.87 10.73
C LEU A 96 -15.89 5.04 11.93
N MET A 97 -15.35 3.85 12.11
CA MET A 97 -15.66 3.00 13.27
C MET A 97 -15.17 3.62 14.57
N GLU A 98 -13.96 4.17 14.60
CA GLU A 98 -13.43 4.89 15.76
C GLU A 98 -14.32 6.06 16.12
N ARG A 99 -14.82 6.82 15.14
CA ARG A 99 -15.76 7.92 15.41
C ARG A 99 -17.12 7.45 15.89
N VAL A 100 -17.70 6.41 15.32
CA VAL A 100 -19.06 5.95 15.66
C VAL A 100 -19.09 5.15 16.97
N ILE A 101 -18.10 4.30 17.18
CA ILE A 101 -18.02 3.39 18.34
C ILE A 101 -17.26 4.07 19.49
N GLY A 102 -16.21 4.83 19.18
CA GLY A 102 -15.41 5.58 20.16
C GLY A 102 -16.10 6.85 20.68
N SER A 103 -17.06 7.45 19.96
CA SER A 103 -17.87 8.55 20.50
C SER A 103 -18.95 8.11 21.49
N GLY A 104 -19.04 6.82 21.82
CA GLY A 104 -19.94 6.29 22.85
C GLY A 104 -19.39 6.34 24.28
N GLY A 105 -18.10 6.69 24.45
CA GLY A 105 -17.48 6.92 25.75
C GLY A 105 -17.21 8.40 25.96
N ALA A 106 -18.16 9.09 26.62
CA ALA A 106 -18.05 10.28 27.47
C ALA A 106 -16.90 11.30 27.21
N GLY A 107 -17.14 12.61 27.18
CA GLY A 107 -17.53 13.28 28.42
C GLY A 107 -16.52 12.98 29.54
N GLY A 108 -15.33 13.58 29.46
CA GLY A 108 -14.28 13.51 30.48
C GLY A 108 -13.36 14.69 30.33
#